data_AF-A0A445B6K6-F1
#
_entry.id   AF-A0A445B6K6-F1
#
_cell.length_a   1.000
_cell.length_b   1.000
_cell.length_c   1.000
_cell.angle_alpha   90.00
_cell.angle_beta   90.00
_cell.angle_gamma   90.00
#
_symmetry.space_group_name_H-M   'P 1'
#
loop_
_entity.id
_entity.type
_entity.pdbx_description
1 polymer ?
#
loop_
_entity_poly.entity_id
_entity_poly.type
_entity_poly.pdbx_seq_one_letter_code
_entity_poly.pdbx_strand_id
1 'polypeptide(L)'
;MAGAQALVAYKDGNNGAVTVKTLDIKSYSEMVPGKLSFEVWGLKGEESGGAIMIFANMKVPEKVTTLNQVWQVGPSVTAGRFDKHDFAPENLNSKGMLNLIGDHNVSGGAVDSRTKKKNIHGVLNSVSWGVLFPLGAVIARYMRTYPSADPAWFYLHAGCQVSAYAIGVAGWATGLKLGSESAGVVYSVHRNIGITLFCLSAIQMFALFIRPKKDHKYRYFWNIYHHSFGYTIIILGIINIFRGFDILNPERKWKSTYIVVIASLGAVALLLEVITWIVVVKRKSSTKPYDGYNGQSRQQPLNM
;
A
#
# COMPACT_ATOMS: atom_id res chain seq x y z
N MET A 1 4.07 31.01 -6.33
CA MET A 1 3.00 31.42 -5.39
C MET A 1 2.90 32.94 -5.35
N ALA A 2 2.68 33.58 -6.50
CA ALA A 2 2.48 35.03 -6.53
C ALA A 2 1.18 35.38 -5.80
N GLY A 3 1.21 36.43 -4.99
CA GLY A 3 0.13 36.85 -4.09
C GLY A 3 0.17 36.21 -2.69
N ALA A 4 1.11 35.31 -2.40
CA ALA A 4 1.24 34.70 -1.08
C ALA A 4 2.17 35.51 -0.16
N GLN A 5 1.92 35.40 1.14
CA GLN A 5 2.76 35.96 2.21
C GLN A 5 3.36 34.82 3.01
N ALA A 6 4.67 34.83 3.22
CA ALA A 6 5.39 33.66 3.69
C ALA A 6 6.41 33.98 4.79
N LEU A 7 6.63 32.99 5.65
CA LEU A 7 7.82 32.88 6.48
C LEU A 7 8.80 31.97 5.74
N VAL A 8 10.04 32.41 5.61
CA VAL A 8 11.09 31.64 4.92
C VAL A 8 12.30 31.53 5.82
N ALA A 9 12.82 30.33 5.94
CA ALA A 9 14.06 30.06 6.65
C ALA A 9 15.14 29.56 5.71
N TYR A 10 16.37 29.99 5.97
CA TYR A 10 17.55 29.58 5.22
C TYR A 10 18.77 29.58 6.14
N LYS A 11 19.80 28.84 5.76
CA LYS A 11 21.10 28.90 6.44
C LYS A 11 21.90 30.06 5.86
N ASP A 12 22.39 30.93 6.73
CA ASP A 12 23.32 31.96 6.32
C ASP A 12 24.65 31.30 5.91
N GLY A 13 25.13 31.62 4.70
CA GLY A 13 26.36 31.05 4.15
C GLY A 13 27.63 31.40 4.94
N ASN A 14 27.58 32.46 5.77
CA ASN A 14 28.75 32.92 6.50
C ASN A 14 28.95 32.24 7.87
N ASN A 15 27.86 31.90 8.58
CA ASN A 15 27.93 31.35 9.93
C ASN A 15 27.10 30.06 10.13
N GLY A 16 26.40 29.59 9.09
CA GLY A 16 25.56 28.39 9.12
C GLY A 16 24.29 28.52 9.98
N ALA A 17 24.04 29.68 10.59
CA ALA A 17 22.88 29.89 11.45
C ALA A 17 21.59 29.93 10.61
N VAL A 18 20.54 29.32 11.15
CA VAL A 18 19.21 29.37 10.54
C VAL A 18 18.60 30.74 10.80
N THR A 19 18.36 31.49 9.72
CA THR A 19 17.71 32.79 9.77
C THR A 19 16.29 32.68 9.23
N VAL A 20 15.34 33.33 9.90
CA VAL A 20 13.94 33.44 9.43
C VAL A 20 13.67 34.85 8.95
N LYS A 21 13.06 34.98 7.78
CA LYS A 21 12.61 36.24 7.18
C LYS A 21 11.16 36.13 6.74
N THR A 22 10.51 37.28 6.59
CA THR A 22 9.17 37.42 6.04
C THR A 22 9.26 37.84 4.57
N LEU A 23 8.43 37.26 3.71
CA LEU A 23 8.35 37.59 2.29
C LEU A 23 6.92 37.94 1.90
N ASP A 24 6.77 39.04 1.17
CA ASP A 24 5.54 39.42 0.48
C ASP A 24 5.72 39.12 -1.01
N ILE A 25 5.26 37.96 -1.47
CA ILE A 25 5.58 37.42 -2.79
C ILE A 25 4.66 38.03 -3.83
N LYS A 26 5.06 39.17 -4.39
CA LYS A 26 4.28 39.87 -5.43
C LYS A 26 4.44 39.25 -6.82
N SER A 27 5.64 38.76 -7.13
CA SER A 27 5.98 38.17 -8.43
C SER A 27 7.03 37.06 -8.29
N TYR A 28 7.37 36.41 -9.39
CA TYR A 28 8.44 35.40 -9.46
C TYR A 28 9.82 35.98 -9.76
N SER A 29 9.92 37.29 -10.04
CA SER A 29 11.18 37.95 -10.42
C SER A 29 11.89 38.56 -9.21
N GLU A 30 11.14 38.99 -8.19
CA GLU A 30 11.68 39.69 -7.02
C GLU A 30 11.18 39.02 -5.74
N MET A 31 12.00 38.13 -5.18
CA MET A 31 11.76 37.50 -3.88
C MET A 31 12.77 38.03 -2.88
N VAL A 32 12.41 39.16 -2.27
CA VAL A 32 13.19 39.84 -1.25
C VAL A 32 12.39 39.90 0.06
N PRO A 33 13.06 39.99 1.22
CA PRO A 33 12.38 40.20 2.49
C PRO A 33 11.46 41.43 2.49
N GLY A 34 10.29 41.30 3.08
CA GLY A 34 9.27 42.35 3.14
C GLY A 34 8.34 42.18 4.34
N LYS A 35 7.55 43.23 4.66
CA LYS A 35 6.55 43.17 5.74
C LYS A 35 5.32 42.41 5.28
N LEU A 36 4.72 41.63 6.18
CA LEU A 36 3.45 40.94 5.94
C LEU A 36 2.26 41.88 6.22
N SER A 37 1.09 41.55 5.68
CA SER A 37 -0.14 42.31 5.92
C SER A 37 -0.73 42.05 7.31
N PHE A 38 -0.24 41.03 8.01
CA PHE A 38 -0.62 40.64 9.34
C PHE A 38 0.60 40.58 10.27
N GLU A 39 0.33 40.70 11.57
CA GLU A 39 1.37 40.73 12.58
C GLU A 39 1.95 39.33 12.81
N VAL A 40 3.29 39.26 12.88
CA VAL A 40 4.03 38.04 13.22
C VAL A 40 5.12 38.37 14.23
N TRP A 41 5.31 37.50 15.22
CA TRP A 41 6.30 37.69 16.28
C TRP A 41 6.90 36.36 16.74
N GLY A 42 7.99 36.43 17.51
CA GLY A 42 8.68 35.23 18.02
C GLY A 42 9.28 34.36 16.90
N LEU A 43 9.71 34.97 15.80
CA LEU A 43 10.32 34.27 14.67
C LEU A 43 11.64 33.63 15.10
N LYS A 44 11.74 32.30 14.97
CA LYS A 44 12.94 31.52 15.28
C LYS A 44 13.08 30.37 14.30
N GLY A 45 14.32 30.09 13.90
CA GLY A 45 14.66 28.97 13.03
C GLY A 45 15.63 28.03 13.73
N GLU A 46 15.41 26.72 13.59
CA GLU A 46 16.32 25.70 14.12
C GLU A 46 16.55 24.62 13.06
N GLU A 47 17.70 23.97 13.13
CA GLU A 47 17.98 22.78 12.35
C GLU A 47 18.09 21.57 13.27
N SER A 48 17.39 20.50 12.93
CA SER A 48 17.52 19.21 13.60
C SER A 48 17.31 18.08 12.59
N GLY A 49 18.20 17.08 12.60
CA GLY A 49 18.10 15.92 11.73
C GLY A 49 18.13 16.23 10.22
N GLY A 50 18.82 17.31 9.82
CA GLY A 50 18.87 17.77 8.42
C GLY A 50 17.61 18.49 7.94
N ALA A 51 16.66 18.79 8.83
CA ALA A 51 15.46 19.58 8.53
C ALA A 51 15.52 20.95 9.22
N ILE A 52 15.05 21.99 8.53
CA ILE A 52 14.86 23.32 9.10
C ILE A 52 13.43 23.45 9.61
N MET A 53 13.27 23.87 10.87
CA MET A 53 12.00 24.18 11.50
C MET A 53 11.86 25.68 11.73
N ILE A 54 10.66 26.20 11.45
CA ILE A 54 10.29 27.60 11.69
C ILE A 54 9.31 27.64 12.86
N PHE A 55 9.63 28.42 13.86
CA PHE A 55 8.74 28.78 14.96
C PHE A 55 8.32 30.24 14.80
N ALA A 56 7.02 30.50 14.90
CA ALA A 56 6.45 31.82 14.77
C ALA A 56 5.08 31.89 15.42
N ASN A 57 4.71 33.08 15.89
CA ASN A 57 3.34 33.43 16.23
C ASN A 57 2.80 34.37 15.17
N MET A 58 1.51 34.24 14.87
CA MET A 58 0.83 35.02 13.83
C MET A 58 -0.53 35.48 14.34
N LYS A 59 -0.83 36.76 14.13
CA LYS A 59 -2.14 37.31 14.45
C LYS A 59 -3.17 36.85 13.42
N VAL A 60 -4.14 36.09 13.89
CA VAL A 60 -5.30 35.67 13.09
C VAL A 60 -6.42 36.69 13.30
N PRO A 61 -7.11 37.17 12.25
CA PRO A 61 -8.27 38.03 12.40
C PRO A 61 -9.41 37.34 13.18
N GLU A 62 -10.09 38.09 14.03
CA GLU A 62 -11.27 37.61 14.76
C GLU A 62 -12.32 37.09 13.76
N LYS A 63 -12.80 35.86 13.96
CA LYS A 63 -13.77 35.12 13.11
C LYS A 63 -13.21 34.35 11.91
N VAL A 64 -11.90 34.37 11.67
CA VAL A 64 -11.32 33.48 10.66
C VAL A 64 -11.24 32.06 11.21
N THR A 65 -11.96 31.14 10.55
CA THR A 65 -12.03 29.74 10.97
C THR A 65 -11.10 28.85 10.17
N THR A 66 -10.70 29.27 8.97
CA THR A 66 -9.81 28.53 8.09
C THR A 66 -8.82 29.47 7.39
N LEU A 67 -7.62 28.97 7.10
CA LEU A 67 -6.59 29.68 6.35
C LEU A 67 -6.13 28.84 5.17
N ASN A 68 -5.89 29.48 4.02
CA ASN A 68 -5.18 28.83 2.93
C ASN A 68 -3.68 28.88 3.23
N GLN A 69 -3.03 27.73 3.19
CA GLN A 69 -1.60 27.60 3.38
C GLN A 69 -0.94 27.05 2.12
N VAL A 70 0.29 27.50 1.87
CA VAL A 70 1.18 27.03 0.82
C VAL A 70 2.57 26.85 1.42
N TRP A 71 3.34 25.87 0.94
CA TRP A 71 4.70 25.63 1.43
C TRP A 71 5.60 25.19 0.29
N GLN A 72 6.88 25.59 0.34
CA GLN A 72 7.86 25.25 -0.68
C GLN A 72 9.27 25.21 -0.14
N VAL A 73 10.15 24.56 -0.91
CA VAL A 73 11.60 24.61 -0.73
C VAL A 73 12.22 25.16 -2.02
N GLY A 74 12.94 26.27 -1.90
CA GLY A 74 13.73 26.85 -3.00
C GLY A 74 15.15 26.30 -3.01
N PRO A 75 15.88 26.45 -4.13
CA PRO A 75 17.21 25.85 -4.29
C PRO A 75 18.30 26.59 -3.50
N SER A 76 18.20 27.91 -3.36
CA SER A 76 19.26 28.74 -2.79
C SER A 76 18.79 30.15 -2.41
N VAL A 77 19.67 30.87 -1.71
CA VAL A 77 19.60 32.31 -1.49
C VAL A 77 20.83 32.94 -2.15
N THR A 78 20.63 33.71 -3.22
CA THR A 78 21.70 34.29 -4.04
C THR A 78 21.70 35.81 -3.88
N ALA A 79 22.82 36.38 -3.42
CA ALA A 79 22.96 37.82 -3.19
C ALA A 79 21.80 38.44 -2.36
N GLY A 80 21.35 37.71 -1.32
CA GLY A 80 20.25 38.14 -0.45
C GLY A 80 18.85 38.00 -1.03
N ARG A 81 18.70 37.39 -2.21
CA ARG A 81 17.42 37.10 -2.87
C ARG A 81 17.12 35.61 -2.81
N PHE A 82 15.86 35.25 -2.56
CA PHE A 82 15.45 33.85 -2.58
C PHE A 82 15.22 33.39 -4.01
N ASP A 83 15.79 32.25 -4.38
CA ASP A 83 15.60 31.69 -5.70
C ASP A 83 14.28 30.93 -5.80
N LYS A 84 13.68 30.94 -7.00
CA LYS A 84 12.36 30.34 -7.20
C LYS A 84 12.47 28.83 -7.08
N HIS A 85 11.50 28.22 -6.40
CA HIS A 85 11.32 26.78 -6.44
C HIS A 85 10.85 26.32 -7.83
N ASP A 86 11.00 25.03 -8.12
CA ASP A 86 10.52 24.44 -9.38
C ASP A 86 9.00 24.42 -9.49
N PHE A 87 8.48 24.33 -10.71
CA PHE A 87 7.04 24.25 -10.99
C PHE A 87 6.57 22.82 -11.30
N ALA A 88 7.25 21.82 -10.75
CA ALA A 88 6.82 20.44 -10.89
C ALA A 88 5.44 20.22 -10.21
N PRO A 89 4.68 19.20 -10.61
CA PRO A 89 3.35 18.95 -10.06
C PRO A 89 3.32 18.88 -8.52
N GLU A 90 4.32 18.28 -7.88
CA GLU A 90 4.49 18.23 -6.43
C GLU A 90 4.59 19.61 -5.80
N ASN A 91 5.31 20.55 -6.44
CA ASN A 91 5.39 21.92 -5.97
C ASN A 91 4.03 22.63 -6.11
N LEU A 92 3.40 22.53 -7.28
CA LEU A 92 2.11 23.17 -7.54
C LEU A 92 0.98 22.66 -6.62
N ASN A 93 1.13 21.45 -6.08
CA ASN A 93 0.20 20.83 -5.15
C ASN A 93 0.58 21.01 -3.67
N SER A 94 1.67 21.71 -3.36
CA SER A 94 2.09 22.02 -1.98
C SER A 94 1.27 23.17 -1.38
N LYS A 95 -0.01 22.89 -1.20
CA LYS A 95 -1.03 23.80 -0.69
C LYS A 95 -2.08 23.03 0.11
N GLY A 96 -2.76 23.71 1.02
CA GLY A 96 -3.82 23.12 1.83
C GLY A 96 -4.66 24.17 2.55
N MET A 97 -5.70 23.71 3.23
CA MET A 97 -6.52 24.53 4.10
C MET A 97 -6.23 24.14 5.55
N LEU A 98 -5.89 25.10 6.39
CA LEU A 98 -5.67 24.96 7.82
C LEU A 98 -6.97 25.37 8.53
N ASN A 99 -7.56 24.47 9.31
CA ASN A 99 -8.70 24.80 10.16
C ASN A 99 -8.21 25.30 11.52
N LEU A 100 -8.64 26.50 11.92
CA LEU A 100 -8.32 27.16 13.18
C LEU A 100 -9.37 26.91 14.26
N ILE A 101 -10.55 26.40 13.86
CA ILE A 101 -11.61 26.00 14.78
C ILE A 101 -11.76 24.48 14.69
N GLY A 102 -10.95 23.80 15.50
CA GLY A 102 -11.12 22.39 15.82
C GLY A 102 -11.05 22.24 17.34
N ASP A 103 -11.77 21.24 17.87
CA ASP A 103 -11.71 20.84 19.27
C ASP A 103 -10.25 20.69 19.73
N HIS A 104 -9.74 21.75 20.36
CA HIS A 104 -8.42 21.78 20.96
C HIS A 104 -8.44 20.99 22.27
N ASN A 105 -8.65 19.69 22.18
CA ASN A 105 -7.90 18.78 23.03
C ASN A 105 -6.47 18.82 22.52
N VAL A 106 -5.71 19.80 23.03
CA VAL A 106 -4.24 19.77 23.00
C VAL A 106 -3.80 18.68 23.98
N SER A 107 -4.05 17.44 23.58
CA SER A 107 -3.39 16.23 24.05
C SER A 107 -2.85 15.57 22.78
N GLY A 108 -1.56 15.26 22.76
CA GLY A 108 -0.84 14.91 21.53
C GLY A 108 -1.51 13.82 20.69
N GLY A 109 -1.50 13.99 19.36
CA GLY A 109 -1.69 12.87 18.42
C GLY A 109 -2.93 12.88 17.52
N ALA A 110 -3.66 13.98 17.34
CA ALA A 110 -4.76 14.00 16.36
C ALA A 110 -4.22 14.06 14.91
N VAL A 111 -4.22 12.91 14.23
CA VAL A 111 -3.83 12.76 12.81
C VAL A 111 -4.87 13.44 11.91
N ASP A 112 -4.42 14.34 11.02
CA ASP A 112 -5.26 15.03 10.02
C ASP A 112 -6.21 14.05 9.27
N SER A 113 -7.43 14.50 8.95
CA SER A 113 -8.49 13.68 8.34
C SER A 113 -8.08 13.01 7.02
N ARG A 114 -7.28 13.69 6.18
CA ARG A 114 -6.75 13.13 4.93
C ARG A 114 -5.68 12.10 5.23
N THR A 115 -4.81 12.37 6.19
CA THR A 115 -3.80 11.41 6.67
C THR A 115 -4.46 10.17 7.27
N LYS A 116 -5.56 10.33 8.01
CA LYS A 116 -6.38 9.22 8.51
C LYS A 116 -6.94 8.37 7.37
N LYS A 117 -7.51 8.97 6.32
CA LYS A 117 -8.00 8.24 5.12
C LYS A 117 -6.87 7.49 4.41
N LYS A 118 -5.70 8.12 4.25
CA LYS A 118 -4.49 7.50 3.69
C LYS A 118 -4.07 6.27 4.49
N ASN A 119 -4.04 6.38 5.81
CA ASN A 119 -3.69 5.28 6.71
C ASN A 119 -4.73 4.15 6.63
N ILE A 120 -6.03 4.49 6.64
CA ILE A 120 -7.12 3.51 6.47
C ILE A 120 -6.97 2.77 5.14
N HIS A 121 -6.78 3.49 4.02
CA HIS A 121 -6.53 2.89 2.72
C HIS A 121 -5.33 1.93 2.75
N GLY A 122 -4.19 2.38 3.30
CA GLY A 122 -2.98 1.55 3.41
C GLY A 122 -3.19 0.27 4.22
N VAL A 123 -3.84 0.37 5.39
CA VAL A 123 -4.11 -0.77 6.27
C VAL A 123 -5.09 -1.75 5.64
N LEU A 124 -6.23 -1.29 5.14
CA LEU A 124 -7.25 -2.15 4.52
C LEU A 124 -6.66 -2.94 3.35
N ASN A 125 -5.89 -2.28 2.48
CA ASN A 125 -5.28 -2.93 1.33
C ASN A 125 -4.12 -3.87 1.70
N SER A 126 -3.34 -3.55 2.74
CA SER A 126 -2.28 -4.44 3.22
C SER A 126 -2.86 -5.73 3.82
N VAL A 127 -3.92 -5.63 4.64
CA VAL A 127 -4.59 -6.79 5.25
C VAL A 127 -5.30 -7.62 4.19
N SER A 128 -6.03 -6.99 3.27
CA SER A 128 -6.75 -7.67 2.19
C SER A 128 -5.80 -8.33 1.18
N TRP A 129 -5.16 -7.51 0.32
CA TRP A 129 -4.39 -7.97 -0.83
C TRP A 129 -3.05 -8.59 -0.43
N GLY A 130 -2.45 -8.09 0.65
CA GLY A 130 -1.10 -8.49 1.07
C GLY A 130 -1.06 -9.68 2.03
N VAL A 131 -2.15 -9.98 2.74
CA VAL A 131 -2.17 -11.03 3.77
C VAL A 131 -3.27 -12.06 3.54
N LEU A 132 -4.54 -11.65 3.50
CA LEU A 132 -5.66 -12.60 3.43
C LEU A 132 -5.72 -13.36 2.10
N PHE A 133 -5.51 -12.68 0.97
CA PHE A 133 -5.45 -13.35 -0.36
C PHE A 133 -4.34 -14.42 -0.41
N PRO A 134 -3.06 -14.10 -0.09
CA PRO A 134 -1.98 -15.10 -0.01
C PRO A 134 -2.24 -16.20 1.00
N LEU A 135 -2.72 -15.86 2.21
CA LEU A 135 -3.02 -16.84 3.26
C LEU A 135 -4.07 -17.86 2.79
N GLY A 136 -5.15 -17.39 2.18
CA GLY A 136 -6.18 -18.27 1.63
C GLY A 136 -5.64 -19.20 0.53
N ALA A 137 -4.69 -18.73 -0.28
CA ALA A 137 -4.05 -19.57 -1.30
C ALA A 137 -3.13 -20.64 -0.68
N VAL A 138 -2.36 -20.30 0.36
CA VAL A 138 -1.53 -21.24 1.14
C VAL A 138 -2.42 -22.32 1.78
N ILE A 139 -3.52 -21.93 2.43
CA ILE A 139 -4.51 -22.85 3.02
C ILE A 139 -5.01 -23.85 1.96
N ALA A 140 -5.47 -23.36 0.81
CA ALA A 140 -5.99 -24.22 -0.25
C ALA A 140 -4.95 -25.17 -0.83
N ARG A 141 -3.70 -24.71 -0.98
CA ARG A 141 -2.61 -25.51 -1.56
C ARG A 141 -2.21 -26.66 -0.64
N TYR A 142 -2.02 -26.39 0.65
CA TYR A 142 -1.42 -27.37 1.57
C TYR A 142 -2.44 -28.19 2.35
N MET A 143 -3.56 -27.61 2.79
CA MET A 143 -4.55 -28.37 3.57
C MET A 143 -5.32 -29.36 2.69
N ARG A 144 -5.52 -29.04 1.39
CA ARG A 144 -6.21 -29.92 0.44
C ARG A 144 -5.53 -31.29 0.27
N THR A 145 -4.25 -31.44 0.61
CA THR A 145 -3.55 -32.73 0.48
C THR A 145 -3.96 -33.77 1.54
N TYR A 146 -4.64 -33.33 2.61
CA TYR A 146 -5.06 -34.18 3.71
C TYR A 146 -6.56 -34.51 3.59
N PRO A 147 -6.94 -35.79 3.45
CA PRO A 147 -8.35 -36.18 3.38
C PRO A 147 -9.17 -35.74 4.61
N SER A 148 -8.55 -35.71 5.80
CA SER A 148 -9.19 -35.24 7.04
C SER A 148 -9.54 -33.76 7.05
N ALA A 149 -8.98 -32.97 6.13
CA ALA A 149 -9.26 -31.55 5.99
C ALA A 149 -10.35 -31.25 4.95
N ASP A 150 -10.93 -32.26 4.29
CA ASP A 150 -12.07 -32.08 3.39
C ASP A 150 -13.38 -32.14 4.21
N PRO A 151 -14.30 -31.16 4.08
CA PRO A 151 -14.29 -29.97 3.21
C PRO A 151 -13.72 -28.69 3.85
N ALA A 152 -13.18 -28.77 5.07
CA ALA A 152 -12.71 -27.60 5.84
C ALA A 152 -11.75 -26.68 5.08
N TRP A 153 -10.77 -27.23 4.34
CA TRP A 153 -9.82 -26.43 3.54
C TRP A 153 -10.54 -25.51 2.54
N PHE A 154 -11.65 -25.96 1.97
CA PHE A 154 -12.39 -25.23 0.96
C PHE A 154 -13.13 -24.05 1.58
N TYR A 155 -13.78 -24.25 2.73
CA TYR A 155 -14.46 -23.18 3.46
C TYR A 155 -13.48 -22.16 4.03
N LEU A 156 -12.34 -22.60 4.56
CA LEU A 156 -11.30 -21.69 5.05
C LEU A 156 -10.72 -20.85 3.90
N HIS A 157 -10.40 -21.48 2.77
CA HIS A 157 -9.97 -20.75 1.57
C HIS A 157 -11.03 -19.73 1.14
N ALA A 158 -12.27 -20.18 0.91
CA ALA A 158 -13.35 -19.32 0.43
C ALA A 158 -13.63 -18.17 1.41
N GLY A 159 -13.63 -18.45 2.72
CA GLY A 159 -13.77 -17.43 3.77
C GLY A 159 -12.68 -16.37 3.68
N CYS A 160 -11.41 -16.78 3.59
CA CYS A 160 -10.31 -15.84 3.39
C CYS A 160 -10.50 -15.00 2.12
N GLN A 161 -10.86 -15.60 0.98
CA GLN A 161 -11.03 -14.87 -0.29
C GLN A 161 -12.20 -13.87 -0.23
N VAL A 162 -13.35 -14.28 0.29
CA VAL A 162 -14.54 -13.41 0.41
C VAL A 162 -14.26 -12.25 1.36
N SER A 163 -13.68 -12.51 2.53
CA SER A 163 -13.31 -11.46 3.49
C SER A 163 -12.26 -10.52 2.91
N ALA A 164 -11.24 -11.06 2.24
CA ALA A 164 -10.21 -10.26 1.59
C ALA A 164 -10.84 -9.35 0.54
N TYR A 165 -11.70 -9.87 -0.35
CA TYR A 165 -12.35 -9.08 -1.37
C TYR A 165 -13.23 -7.98 -0.78
N ALA A 166 -14.03 -8.27 0.24
CA ALA A 166 -14.88 -7.27 0.91
C ALA A 166 -14.06 -6.12 1.52
N ILE A 167 -13.00 -6.44 2.26
CA ILE A 167 -12.08 -5.43 2.83
C ILE A 167 -11.35 -4.67 1.71
N GLY A 168 -10.94 -5.37 0.66
CA GLY A 168 -10.23 -4.83 -0.49
C GLY A 168 -11.07 -3.83 -1.29
N VAL A 169 -12.38 -4.09 -1.45
CA VAL A 169 -13.33 -3.16 -2.08
C VAL A 169 -13.41 -1.87 -1.27
N ALA A 170 -13.51 -1.95 0.07
CA ALA A 170 -13.53 -0.76 0.93
C ALA A 170 -12.20 0.02 0.86
N GLY A 171 -11.07 -0.69 0.85
CA GLY A 171 -9.74 -0.11 0.66
C GLY A 171 -9.62 0.60 -0.70
N TRP A 172 -10.07 -0.02 -1.78
CA TRP A 172 -10.08 0.53 -3.13
C TRP A 172 -10.99 1.77 -3.23
N ALA A 173 -12.20 1.72 -2.69
CA ALA A 173 -13.13 2.84 -2.67
C ALA A 173 -12.55 4.06 -1.91
N THR A 174 -11.86 3.82 -0.80
CA THR A 174 -11.14 4.88 -0.07
C THR A 174 -10.03 5.48 -0.94
N GLY A 175 -9.35 4.66 -1.75
CA GLY A 175 -8.33 5.11 -2.71
C GLY A 175 -8.91 6.01 -3.82
N LEU A 176 -10.08 5.65 -4.37
CA LEU A 176 -10.80 6.50 -5.31
C LEU A 176 -11.18 7.84 -4.69
N LYS A 177 -11.69 7.82 -3.45
CA LYS A 177 -12.04 9.05 -2.73
C LYS A 177 -10.82 9.94 -2.53
N LEU A 178 -9.69 9.37 -2.07
CA LEU A 178 -8.41 10.09 -1.95
C LEU A 178 -7.95 10.70 -3.27
N GLY A 179 -8.15 10.00 -4.39
CA GLY A 179 -7.89 10.51 -5.73
C GLY A 179 -8.77 11.71 -6.10
N SER A 180 -10.08 11.62 -5.85
CA SER A 180 -11.02 12.73 -6.11
C SER A 180 -10.73 13.98 -5.25
N GLU A 181 -10.22 13.79 -4.03
CA GLU A 181 -9.85 14.87 -3.10
C GLU A 181 -8.45 15.44 -3.36
N SER A 182 -7.71 14.90 -4.35
CA SER A 182 -6.33 15.28 -4.67
C SER A 182 -6.19 15.71 -6.14
N ALA A 183 -6.99 16.68 -6.56
CA ALA A 183 -6.94 17.21 -7.93
C ALA A 183 -5.52 17.67 -8.31
N GLY A 184 -4.96 17.11 -9.38
CA GLY A 184 -3.61 17.43 -9.87
C GLY A 184 -2.49 16.50 -9.41
N VAL A 185 -2.72 15.59 -8.44
CA VAL A 185 -1.76 14.54 -8.04
C VAL A 185 -2.30 13.17 -8.43
N VAL A 186 -1.70 12.54 -9.45
CA VAL A 186 -2.13 11.22 -9.92
C VAL A 186 -0.97 10.24 -9.89
N TYR A 187 -1.05 9.26 -9.00
CA TYR A 187 -0.15 8.10 -9.00
C TYR A 187 -0.65 7.05 -10.00
N SER A 188 -0.41 7.31 -11.28
CA SER A 188 -0.99 6.54 -12.39
C SER A 188 -0.70 5.04 -12.30
N VAL A 189 0.54 4.65 -11.99
CA VAL A 189 0.94 3.23 -11.89
C VAL A 189 0.21 2.52 -10.75
N HIS A 190 0.26 3.07 -9.52
CA HIS A 190 -0.41 2.47 -8.36
C HIS A 190 -1.94 2.39 -8.57
N ARG A 191 -2.53 3.45 -9.14
CA ARG A 191 -3.96 3.48 -9.45
C ARG A 191 -4.34 2.43 -10.49
N ASN A 192 -3.58 2.32 -11.58
CA ASN A 192 -3.87 1.36 -12.64
C ASN A 192 -3.76 -0.08 -12.14
N ILE A 193 -2.69 -0.41 -11.40
CA ILE A 193 -2.56 -1.73 -10.77
C ILE A 193 -3.71 -1.99 -9.80
N GLY A 194 -4.10 -1.00 -8.98
CA GLY A 194 -5.22 -1.11 -8.06
C GLY A 194 -6.56 -1.38 -8.74
N ILE A 195 -6.84 -0.73 -9.88
CA ILE A 195 -8.04 -0.99 -10.69
C ILE A 195 -7.98 -2.39 -11.31
N THR A 196 -6.83 -2.79 -11.86
CA THR A 196 -6.63 -4.14 -12.39
C THR A 196 -6.87 -5.21 -11.32
N LEU A 197 -6.34 -5.02 -10.11
CA LEU A 197 -6.56 -5.90 -8.97
C LEU A 197 -8.04 -6.04 -8.63
N PHE A 198 -8.76 -4.92 -8.55
CA PHE A 198 -10.19 -4.91 -8.29
C PHE A 198 -10.97 -5.70 -9.36
N CYS A 199 -10.71 -5.44 -10.63
CA CYS A 199 -11.39 -6.15 -11.73
C CYS A 199 -11.07 -7.65 -11.74
N LEU A 200 -9.78 -8.04 -11.64
CA LEU A 200 -9.38 -9.44 -11.65
C LEU A 200 -9.95 -10.20 -10.46
N SER A 201 -9.96 -9.59 -9.27
CA SER A 201 -10.53 -10.21 -8.07
C SER A 201 -12.05 -10.32 -8.12
N ALA A 202 -12.75 -9.31 -8.66
CA ALA A 202 -14.18 -9.39 -8.92
C ALA A 202 -14.51 -10.58 -9.82
N ILE A 203 -13.76 -10.75 -10.91
CA ILE A 203 -13.86 -11.91 -11.80
C ILE A 203 -13.60 -13.20 -10.99
N GLN A 204 -12.50 -13.26 -10.25
CA GLN A 204 -12.11 -14.41 -9.41
C GLN A 204 -13.20 -14.82 -8.41
N MET A 205 -13.97 -13.88 -7.84
CA MET A 205 -15.09 -14.20 -6.94
C MET A 205 -16.19 -15.01 -7.63
N PHE A 206 -16.43 -14.79 -8.93
CA PHE A 206 -17.38 -15.60 -9.69
C PHE A 206 -16.95 -17.07 -9.83
N ALA A 207 -15.66 -17.39 -9.60
CA ALA A 207 -15.15 -18.76 -9.67
C ALA A 207 -15.94 -19.72 -8.78
N LEU A 208 -16.50 -19.26 -7.66
CA LEU A 208 -17.34 -20.06 -6.78
C LEU A 208 -18.62 -20.53 -7.48
N PHE A 209 -19.30 -19.63 -8.19
CA PHE A 209 -20.59 -19.89 -8.84
C PHE A 209 -20.46 -20.72 -10.10
N ILE A 210 -19.38 -20.52 -10.87
CA ILE A 210 -19.15 -21.24 -12.12
C ILE A 210 -18.33 -22.52 -11.93
N ARG A 211 -18.13 -22.97 -10.67
CA ARG A 211 -17.29 -24.11 -10.31
C ARG A 211 -17.86 -25.42 -10.86
N PRO A 212 -17.25 -26.08 -11.88
CA PRO A 212 -17.78 -27.32 -12.45
C PRO A 212 -17.56 -28.51 -11.49
N LYS A 213 -18.36 -29.57 -11.67
CA LYS A 213 -18.15 -30.88 -11.01
C LYS A 213 -16.77 -31.45 -11.34
N LYS A 214 -16.22 -32.29 -10.46
CA LYS A 214 -14.81 -32.77 -10.52
C LYS A 214 -14.49 -33.52 -11.81
N ASP A 215 -15.48 -34.21 -12.38
CA ASP A 215 -15.46 -35.04 -13.58
C ASP A 215 -15.79 -34.28 -14.88
N HIS A 216 -16.19 -33.01 -14.78
CA HIS A 216 -16.62 -32.23 -15.95
C HIS A 216 -15.43 -31.71 -16.78
N LYS A 217 -15.48 -31.78 -18.12
CA LYS A 217 -14.40 -31.31 -19.01
C LYS A 217 -13.97 -29.85 -18.77
N TYR A 218 -14.93 -28.97 -18.45
CA TYR A 218 -14.65 -27.56 -18.13
C TYR A 218 -13.95 -27.33 -16.79
N ARG A 219 -13.85 -28.35 -15.93
CA ARG A 219 -13.09 -28.28 -14.67
C ARG A 219 -11.62 -27.92 -14.92
N TYR A 220 -11.04 -28.42 -16.01
CA TYR A 220 -9.67 -28.12 -16.41
C TYR A 220 -9.48 -26.62 -16.72
N PHE A 221 -10.31 -26.06 -17.60
CA PHE A 221 -10.27 -24.64 -17.94
C PHE A 221 -10.57 -23.75 -16.73
N TRP A 222 -11.52 -24.13 -15.89
CA TRP A 222 -11.81 -23.43 -14.65
C TRP A 222 -10.59 -23.40 -13.71
N ASN A 223 -9.82 -24.50 -13.60
CA ASN A 223 -8.61 -24.51 -12.79
C ASN A 223 -7.53 -23.59 -13.37
N ILE A 224 -7.34 -23.56 -14.69
CA ILE A 224 -6.38 -22.64 -15.35
C ILE A 224 -6.74 -21.20 -15.02
N TYR A 225 -8.00 -20.83 -15.29
CA TYR A 225 -8.54 -19.52 -14.99
C TYR A 225 -8.33 -19.15 -13.51
N HIS A 226 -8.80 -20.00 -12.60
CA HIS A 226 -8.78 -19.74 -11.17
C HIS A 226 -7.37 -19.61 -10.61
N HIS A 227 -6.44 -20.47 -11.04
CA HIS A 227 -5.04 -20.37 -10.58
C HIS A 227 -4.33 -19.17 -11.20
N SER A 228 -4.47 -18.94 -12.51
CA SER A 228 -3.77 -17.86 -13.20
C SER A 228 -4.18 -16.49 -12.64
N PHE A 229 -5.48 -16.27 -12.47
CA PHE A 229 -5.99 -15.03 -11.88
C PHE A 229 -5.59 -14.93 -10.41
N GLY A 230 -5.71 -16.02 -9.65
CA GLY A 230 -5.33 -16.06 -8.23
C GLY A 230 -3.88 -15.65 -7.99
N TYR A 231 -2.93 -16.24 -8.70
CA TYR A 231 -1.51 -15.88 -8.56
C TYR A 231 -1.22 -14.47 -9.06
N THR A 232 -1.86 -14.04 -10.15
CA THR A 232 -1.71 -12.67 -10.65
C THR A 232 -2.17 -11.64 -9.62
N ILE A 233 -3.32 -11.86 -8.97
CA ILE A 233 -3.83 -10.99 -7.90
C ILE A 233 -2.84 -10.91 -6.73
N ILE A 234 -2.26 -12.03 -6.30
CA ILE A 234 -1.27 -12.05 -5.22
C ILE A 234 -0.03 -11.22 -5.59
N ILE A 235 0.54 -11.45 -6.78
CA ILE A 235 1.75 -10.77 -7.24
C ILE A 235 1.50 -9.26 -7.38
N LEU A 236 0.42 -8.89 -8.08
CA LEU A 236 0.05 -7.48 -8.26
C LEU A 236 -0.27 -6.82 -6.91
N GLY A 237 -0.91 -7.53 -5.98
CA GLY A 237 -1.24 -7.04 -4.64
C GLY A 237 0.00 -6.64 -3.86
N ILE A 238 1.00 -7.53 -3.82
CA ILE A 238 2.28 -7.27 -3.15
C ILE A 238 3.00 -6.08 -3.80
N ILE A 239 3.12 -6.06 -5.13
CA ILE A 239 3.76 -4.95 -5.86
C ILE A 239 3.05 -3.63 -5.55
N ASN A 240 1.72 -3.63 -5.56
CA ASN A 240 0.95 -2.41 -5.37
C ASN A 240 1.03 -1.87 -3.94
N ILE A 241 1.18 -2.75 -2.94
CA ILE A 241 1.40 -2.37 -1.54
C ILE A 241 2.78 -1.71 -1.39
N PHE A 242 3.84 -2.26 -1.99
CA PHE A 242 5.15 -1.61 -1.96
C PHE A 242 5.13 -0.23 -2.63
N ARG A 243 4.47 -0.11 -3.79
CA ARG A 243 4.23 1.19 -4.42
C ARG A 243 3.46 2.14 -3.51
N GLY A 244 2.45 1.63 -2.80
CA GLY A 244 1.69 2.39 -1.81
C GLY A 244 2.56 2.90 -0.65
N PHE A 245 3.50 2.08 -0.16
CA PHE A 245 4.47 2.52 0.84
C PHE A 245 5.40 3.61 0.33
N ASP A 246 5.86 3.52 -0.92
CA ASP A 246 6.73 4.55 -1.50
C ASP A 246 5.97 5.88 -1.70
N ILE A 247 4.65 5.82 -1.97
CA ILE A 247 3.78 7.01 -2.07
C ILE A 247 3.48 7.63 -0.69
N LEU A 248 3.14 6.79 0.29
CA LEU A 248 2.80 7.25 1.64
C LEU A 248 4.02 7.69 2.43
N ASN A 249 5.19 7.13 2.11
CA ASN A 249 6.44 7.27 2.82
C ASN A 249 6.27 7.20 4.36
N PRO A 250 5.65 6.13 4.91
CA PRO A 250 5.42 6.02 6.35
C PRO A 250 6.72 5.70 7.08
N GLU A 251 6.67 5.74 8.42
CA GLU A 251 7.78 5.28 9.25
C GLU A 251 8.27 3.88 8.81
N ARG A 252 9.60 3.68 8.80
CA ARG A 252 10.25 2.44 8.33
C ARG A 252 9.68 1.16 8.96
N LYS A 253 9.17 1.24 10.18
CA LYS A 253 8.53 0.12 10.89
C LYS A 253 7.38 -0.49 10.10
N TRP A 254 6.56 0.31 9.41
CA TRP A 254 5.40 -0.21 8.66
C TRP A 254 5.82 -1.07 7.47
N LYS A 255 6.75 -0.58 6.65
CA LYS A 255 7.31 -1.33 5.51
C LYS A 255 8.05 -2.57 6.00
N SER A 256 8.81 -2.46 7.09
CA SER A 256 9.55 -3.59 7.68
C SER A 256 8.62 -4.66 8.24
N THR A 257 7.58 -4.29 8.98
CA THR A 257 6.56 -5.23 9.49
C THR A 257 5.89 -5.97 8.35
N TYR A 258 5.49 -5.28 7.29
CA TYR A 258 4.89 -5.95 6.13
C TYR A 258 5.85 -6.95 5.48
N ILE A 259 7.14 -6.58 5.31
CA ILE A 259 8.17 -7.50 4.80
C ILE A 259 8.30 -8.75 5.68
N VAL A 260 8.33 -8.57 7.00
CA VAL A 260 8.38 -9.70 7.94
C VAL A 260 7.16 -10.61 7.80
N VAL A 261 5.96 -10.04 7.68
CA VAL A 261 4.72 -10.82 7.48
C VAL A 261 4.76 -11.64 6.19
N ILE A 262 5.11 -11.04 5.04
CA ILE A 262 5.17 -11.78 3.77
C ILE A 262 6.31 -12.81 3.75
N ALA A 263 7.46 -12.50 4.36
CA ALA A 263 8.58 -13.43 4.48
C ALA A 263 8.20 -14.63 5.36
N SER A 264 7.46 -14.39 6.45
CA SER A 264 6.96 -15.44 7.34
C SER A 264 5.95 -16.33 6.62
N LEU A 265 5.00 -15.75 5.88
CA LEU A 265 4.06 -16.50 5.04
C LEU A 265 4.80 -17.34 3.97
N GLY A 266 5.82 -16.77 3.34
CA GLY A 266 6.68 -17.46 2.38
C GLY A 266 7.44 -18.62 3.01
N ALA A 267 8.05 -18.42 4.18
CA ALA A 267 8.77 -19.46 4.91
C ALA A 267 7.83 -20.60 5.34
N VAL A 268 6.64 -20.28 5.84
CA VAL A 268 5.59 -21.27 6.15
C VAL A 268 5.18 -22.04 4.89
N ALA A 269 4.96 -21.35 3.77
CA ALA A 269 4.62 -22.01 2.51
C ALA A 269 5.74 -22.95 2.04
N LEU A 270 7.01 -22.54 2.09
CA LEU A 270 8.15 -23.38 1.73
C LEU A 270 8.26 -24.62 2.63
N LEU A 271 8.10 -24.44 3.95
CA LEU A 271 8.11 -25.56 4.89
C LEU A 271 6.96 -26.54 4.62
N LEU A 272 5.75 -26.03 4.41
CA LEU A 272 4.60 -26.85 4.05
C LEU A 272 4.78 -27.54 2.69
N GLU A 273 5.43 -26.91 1.72
CA GLU A 273 5.78 -27.53 0.43
C GLU A 273 6.68 -28.74 0.64
N VAL A 274 7.76 -28.60 1.42
CA VAL A 274 8.67 -29.72 1.73
C VAL A 274 7.92 -30.86 2.43
N ILE A 275 7.10 -30.56 3.45
CA ILE A 275 6.33 -31.57 4.18
C ILE A 275 5.35 -32.29 3.24
N THR A 276 4.62 -31.53 2.43
CA THR A 276 3.65 -32.10 1.48
C THR A 276 4.33 -33.01 0.46
N TRP A 277 5.50 -32.63 -0.06
CA TRP A 277 6.29 -33.50 -0.96
C TRP A 277 6.73 -34.79 -0.27
N ILE A 278 7.23 -34.73 0.97
CA ILE A 278 7.60 -35.93 1.74
C ILE A 278 6.39 -36.86 1.91
N VAL A 279 5.22 -36.32 2.26
CA VAL A 279 3.98 -37.10 2.42
C VAL A 279 3.56 -37.74 1.09
N VAL A 280 3.61 -37.01 -0.02
CA VAL A 280 3.24 -37.53 -1.35
C VAL A 280 4.18 -38.65 -1.79
N VAL A 281 5.50 -38.50 -1.60
CA VAL A 281 6.48 -39.53 -1.95
C VAL A 281 6.30 -40.78 -1.08
N LYS A 282 6.11 -40.63 0.24
CA LYS A 282 5.84 -41.76 1.14
C LYS A 282 4.58 -42.53 0.75
N ARG A 283 3.48 -41.83 0.42
CA ARG A 283 2.24 -42.46 -0.07
C ARG A 283 2.47 -43.27 -1.34
N LYS A 284 3.18 -42.70 -2.33
CA LYS A 284 3.52 -43.42 -3.58
C LYS A 284 4.38 -44.66 -3.33
N SER A 285 5.31 -44.60 -2.38
CA SER A 285 6.15 -45.75 -2.02
C SER A 285 5.35 -46.88 -1.33
N SER A 286 4.36 -46.53 -0.52
CA SER A 286 3.54 -47.50 0.21
C SER A 286 2.48 -48.22 -0.64
N THR A 287 2.12 -47.66 -1.81
CA THR A 287 1.11 -48.22 -2.72
C THR A 287 1.70 -49.04 -3.88
N LYS A 288 2.99 -49.40 -3.85
CA LYS A 288 3.56 -50.34 -4.83
C LYS A 288 2.95 -51.75 -4.58
N PRO A 289 2.44 -52.45 -5.60
CA PRO A 289 2.02 -53.84 -5.46
C PRO A 289 3.23 -54.70 -5.06
N TYR A 290 3.00 -55.69 -4.19
CA TYR A 290 3.97 -56.75 -3.94
C TYR A 290 4.09 -57.59 -5.23
N ASP A 291 5.19 -57.47 -5.96
CA ASP A 291 5.48 -58.34 -7.10
C ASP A 291 5.86 -59.74 -6.59
N GLY A 292 4.84 -60.53 -6.22
CA GLY A 292 4.97 -61.96 -5.98
C GLY A 292 4.83 -62.73 -7.30
N TYR A 293 5.90 -62.82 -8.10
CA TYR A 293 5.95 -63.70 -9.27
C TYR A 293 7.19 -64.60 -9.21
N ASN A 294 6.96 -65.86 -8.87
CA ASN A 294 7.85 -67.00 -9.13
C ASN A 294 6.88 -68.18 -9.32
N GLY A 295 6.60 -68.73 -10.51
CA GLY A 295 7.50 -69.00 -11.62
C GLY A 295 7.79 -70.49 -11.67
N GLN A 296 6.78 -71.35 -11.89
CA GLN A 296 7.01 -72.75 -12.25
C GLN A 296 5.86 -73.38 -13.07
N SER A 297 6.09 -73.45 -14.38
CA SER A 297 5.89 -74.61 -15.27
C SER A 297 4.55 -75.35 -15.28
N ARG A 298 3.80 -75.24 -16.39
CA ARG A 298 3.80 -76.23 -17.49
C ARG A 298 2.85 -75.81 -18.62
N GLN A 299 3.39 -75.77 -19.84
CA GLN A 299 2.60 -75.89 -21.07
C GLN A 299 1.90 -77.25 -21.10
N GLN A 300 0.66 -77.30 -21.58
CA GLN A 300 0.18 -78.23 -22.61
C GLN A 300 -1.19 -77.77 -23.19
N PRO A 301 -1.58 -78.23 -24.39
CA PRO A 301 -2.33 -77.43 -25.36
C PRO A 301 -3.83 -77.77 -25.48
N LEU A 302 -4.51 -76.90 -26.24
CA LEU A 302 -5.82 -76.99 -26.90
C LEU A 302 -6.50 -78.39 -26.97
N ASN A 303 -7.81 -78.41 -26.71
CA ASN A 303 -8.79 -79.07 -27.58
C ASN A 303 -10.22 -78.54 -27.34
N MET A 304 -10.94 -78.44 -28.48
CA MET A 304 -12.38 -78.21 -28.77
C MET A 304 -13.32 -77.74 -27.66
#